data_AF-A0A0D2DBM4-F1
#
_entry.id   AF-A0A0D2DBM4-F1
#
_cell.length_a   1.000
_cell.length_b   1.000
_cell.length_c   1.000
_cell.angle_alpha   90.00
_cell.angle_beta   90.00
_cell.angle_gamma   90.00
#
_symmetry.space_group_name_H-M   'P 1'
#
loop_
_entity.id
_entity.type
_entity.pdbx_description
1 polymer ?
#
loop_
_entity_poly.entity_id
_entity_poly.type
_entity_poly.pdbx_seq_one_letter_code
_entity_poly.pdbx_strand_id
1 'polypeptide(L)'
;MAAPNLPTRTKTMSDSDDEAMPDGDPSSTAGLLAERLQAWKHMCKYLEAYITAVAKDQNTRAKDQEKILKTISSPLQEAHHFDSALGGISGLFENLRANTQAQSNLYTETSKSLTGSVLPILERLHQEIKNKAKELQHGAGKGSKAVDAARVASQKHIDVLAQQASHFDSSGGNTSRIPANHDPYVLRRQIMNRLNKQLLEENNNRQDLIAVQNSFKQFEAHVLTTVQSALNAYNQFMGTQADRQKAMIGDIAATASNIPLDFEWSGFVKRNQHVLVNPNAPPRTMSGASFPNENHRSTKPLIEGSLERKPRGGMGSIRGYSTGYYAVTPAGFLHEYKDNENFHKDPVPEISLFLPDCVIGAVDGQKFTIKGKDSSGSKIGQKMALSHDFQFKAHTNSDAQQWHTIIASFANSGGSVPTSPGETQKIFPLNTAVTDQQTQGVASGPTSATSPQSAKTQSATTPASGASGAFYGSPASHNLEERKYVETQADKPLSHEGLERQAGHYPGKA
;
A
#
# COMPACT_ATOMS: atom_id res chain seq x y z
N MET A 1 -50.36 21.34 -8.07
CA MET A 1 -49.98 21.26 -9.50
C MET A 1 -48.58 21.87 -9.64
N ALA A 2 -47.56 21.03 -9.82
CA ALA A 2 -46.19 21.46 -10.04
C ALA A 2 -45.85 21.28 -11.53
N ALA A 3 -45.33 22.32 -12.16
CA ALA A 3 -44.88 22.28 -13.55
C ALA A 3 -43.51 21.58 -13.67
N PRO A 4 -43.22 20.84 -14.75
CA PRO A 4 -41.91 20.21 -14.93
C PRO A 4 -40.90 21.20 -15.53
N ASN A 5 -39.69 21.22 -14.96
CA ASN A 5 -38.53 21.95 -15.47
C ASN A 5 -38.04 21.34 -16.79
N LEU A 6 -37.90 22.16 -17.85
CA LEU A 6 -37.20 21.79 -19.07
C LEU A 6 -35.67 21.91 -18.89
N PRO A 7 -34.85 21.08 -19.57
CA PRO A 7 -33.41 21.11 -19.44
C PRO A 7 -32.79 22.32 -20.16
N THR A 8 -31.92 23.05 -19.44
CA THR A 8 -31.14 24.17 -19.93
C THR A 8 -30.07 23.71 -20.92
N ARG A 9 -30.12 24.21 -22.15
CA ARG A 9 -29.11 23.99 -23.20
C ARG A 9 -27.79 24.68 -22.82
N THR A 10 -26.77 23.89 -22.46
CA THR A 10 -25.40 24.37 -22.25
C THR A 10 -24.84 24.92 -23.56
N LYS A 11 -24.37 26.17 -23.55
CA LYS A 11 -23.67 26.80 -24.69
C LYS A 11 -22.35 26.07 -24.93
N THR A 12 -22.24 25.39 -26.07
CA THR A 12 -20.96 24.95 -26.62
C THR A 12 -20.17 26.18 -27.08
N MET A 13 -18.90 26.25 -26.66
CA MET A 13 -17.94 27.27 -27.08
C MET A 13 -17.82 27.23 -28.61
N SER A 14 -18.16 28.35 -29.24
CA SER A 14 -17.93 28.59 -30.67
C SER A 14 -16.45 28.89 -30.84
N ASP A 15 -15.71 27.88 -31.29
CA ASP A 15 -14.35 28.05 -31.80
C ASP A 15 -14.47 28.31 -33.30
N SER A 16 -14.31 29.58 -33.64
CA SER A 16 -14.46 30.21 -34.94
C SER A 16 -13.37 29.73 -35.90
N ASP A 17 -13.64 28.61 -36.58
CA ASP A 17 -12.96 28.21 -37.82
C ASP A 17 -13.96 27.49 -38.75
N ASP A 18 -15.23 27.89 -38.64
CA ASP A 18 -16.29 27.43 -39.52
C ASP A 18 -16.23 28.25 -40.81
N GLU A 19 -15.45 27.73 -41.76
CA GLU A 19 -15.54 28.12 -43.16
C GLU A 19 -16.98 27.82 -43.59
N ALA A 20 -17.85 28.83 -43.46
CA ALA A 20 -19.26 28.77 -43.79
C ALA A 20 -19.38 28.33 -45.25
N MET A 21 -19.78 27.08 -45.46
CA MET A 21 -20.15 26.62 -46.79
C MET A 21 -21.35 27.45 -47.26
N PRO A 22 -21.39 27.84 -48.55
CA PRO A 22 -22.37 28.80 -49.02
C PRO A 22 -23.79 28.26 -48.78
N ASP A 23 -24.69 29.16 -48.38
CA ASP A 23 -26.14 28.97 -48.24
C ASP A 23 -26.73 28.32 -49.50
N GLY A 24 -26.64 26.99 -49.58
CA GLY A 24 -27.49 26.19 -50.44
C GLY A 24 -28.84 26.09 -49.77
N ASP A 25 -29.92 26.20 -50.55
CA ASP A 25 -31.27 25.97 -50.05
C ASP A 25 -31.32 24.62 -49.28
N PRO A 26 -31.56 24.62 -47.96
CA PRO A 26 -31.56 23.40 -47.15
C PRO A 26 -32.70 22.45 -47.55
N SER A 27 -33.69 22.93 -48.30
CA SER A 27 -34.75 22.10 -48.88
C SER A 27 -34.30 21.34 -50.12
N SER A 28 -33.14 21.67 -50.69
CA SER A 28 -32.54 20.92 -51.81
C SER A 28 -31.77 19.68 -51.32
N THR A 29 -31.72 18.63 -52.14
CA THR A 29 -30.95 17.42 -51.83
C THR A 29 -29.46 17.73 -51.55
N ALA A 30 -28.87 18.67 -52.30
CA ALA A 30 -27.49 19.07 -52.09
C ALA A 30 -27.28 19.83 -50.78
N GLY A 31 -28.21 20.73 -50.42
CA GLY A 31 -28.18 21.47 -49.14
C GLY A 31 -28.26 20.52 -47.94
N LEU A 32 -29.20 19.58 -47.96
CA LEU A 32 -29.34 18.58 -46.89
C LEU A 32 -28.08 17.69 -46.74
N LEU A 33 -27.49 17.25 -47.86
CA LEU A 33 -26.26 16.46 -47.83
C LEU A 33 -25.05 17.26 -47.33
N ALA A 34 -25.01 18.57 -47.60
CA ALA A 34 -23.98 19.46 -47.07
C ALA A 34 -24.08 19.60 -45.54
N GLU A 35 -25.29 19.84 -45.01
CA GLU A 35 -25.54 19.86 -43.56
C GLU A 35 -25.15 18.53 -42.91
N ARG A 36 -25.46 17.41 -43.57
CA ARG A 36 -25.08 16.08 -43.10
C ARG A 36 -23.57 15.88 -43.00
N LEU A 37 -22.78 16.38 -43.96
CA LEU A 37 -21.32 16.37 -43.85
C LEU A 37 -20.79 17.27 -42.75
N GLN A 38 -21.43 18.41 -42.49
CA GLN A 38 -21.07 19.27 -41.36
C GLN A 38 -21.28 18.55 -40.02
N ALA A 39 -22.38 17.80 -39.88
CA ALA A 39 -22.60 16.98 -38.70
C ALA A 39 -21.48 15.95 -38.49
N TRP A 40 -21.05 15.25 -39.55
CA TRP A 40 -19.92 14.31 -39.50
C TRP A 40 -18.58 15.00 -39.19
N LYS A 41 -18.33 16.19 -39.75
CA LYS A 41 -17.14 16.98 -39.46
C LYS A 41 -17.07 17.35 -37.96
N HIS A 42 -18.18 17.83 -37.40
CA HIS A 42 -18.27 18.15 -35.97
C HIS A 42 -18.04 16.92 -35.08
N MET A 43 -18.65 15.78 -35.43
CA MET A 43 -18.43 14.51 -34.73
C MET A 43 -16.93 14.13 -34.71
N CYS A 44 -16.24 14.24 -35.86
CA CYS A 44 -14.81 13.94 -35.95
C CYS A 44 -13.97 14.91 -35.09
N LYS A 45 -14.25 16.22 -35.16
CA LYS A 45 -13.58 17.24 -34.32
C LYS A 45 -13.76 16.97 -32.82
N TYR A 46 -14.93 16.50 -32.40
CA TYR A 46 -15.16 16.12 -31.00
C TYR A 46 -14.35 14.89 -30.58
N LEU A 47 -14.21 13.89 -31.45
CA LEU A 47 -13.36 12.73 -31.17
C LEU A 47 -11.88 13.12 -31.10
N GLU A 48 -11.39 13.96 -32.01
CA GLU A 48 -10.02 14.50 -31.98
C GLU A 48 -9.74 15.22 -30.65
N ALA A 49 -10.65 16.10 -30.23
CA ALA A 49 -10.54 16.83 -28.97
C ALA A 49 -10.53 15.88 -27.76
N TYR A 50 -11.40 14.86 -27.76
CA TYR A 50 -11.45 13.86 -26.70
C TYR A 50 -10.14 13.06 -26.60
N ILE A 51 -9.65 12.49 -27.72
CA ILE A 51 -8.41 11.72 -27.73
C ILE A 51 -7.21 12.59 -27.33
N THR A 52 -7.18 13.84 -27.77
CA THR A 52 -6.14 14.82 -27.38
C THR A 52 -6.17 15.08 -25.87
N ALA A 53 -7.35 15.26 -25.29
CA ALA A 53 -7.51 15.46 -23.85
C ALA A 53 -7.06 14.23 -23.05
N VAL A 54 -7.41 13.02 -23.51
CA VAL A 54 -6.96 11.77 -22.86
C VAL A 54 -5.45 11.61 -22.96
N ALA A 55 -4.84 11.87 -24.12
CA ALA A 55 -3.38 11.81 -24.26
C ALA A 55 -2.68 12.80 -23.31
N LYS A 56 -3.21 14.02 -23.17
CA LYS A 56 -2.70 15.01 -22.20
C LYS A 56 -2.83 14.54 -20.75
N ASP A 57 -3.94 13.88 -20.40
CA ASP A 57 -4.12 13.25 -19.08
C ASP A 57 -3.04 12.18 -18.84
N GLN A 58 -2.80 11.28 -19.81
CA GLN A 58 -1.74 10.26 -19.70
C GLN A 58 -0.36 10.89 -19.48
N ASN A 59 0.00 11.93 -20.23
CA ASN A 59 1.26 12.64 -20.03
C ASN A 59 1.36 13.32 -18.65
N THR A 60 0.24 13.80 -18.11
CA THR A 60 0.18 14.38 -16.76
C THR A 60 0.40 13.31 -15.70
N ARG A 61 -0.25 12.14 -15.84
CA ARG A 61 -0.04 10.98 -14.96
C ARG A 61 1.40 10.49 -14.95
N ALA A 62 2.09 10.52 -16.10
CA ALA A 62 3.53 10.20 -16.15
C ALA A 62 4.35 11.12 -15.23
N LYS A 63 4.14 12.44 -15.34
CA LYS A 63 4.83 13.43 -14.49
C LYS A 63 4.49 13.29 -13.01
N ASP A 64 3.25 12.97 -12.69
CA ASP A 64 2.85 12.74 -11.30
C ASP A 64 3.47 11.45 -10.75
N GLN A 65 3.62 10.41 -11.57
CA GLN A 65 4.38 9.21 -11.17
C GLN A 65 5.86 9.47 -10.97
N GLU A 66 6.49 10.37 -11.74
CA GLU A 66 7.87 10.80 -11.44
C GLU A 66 7.97 11.50 -10.09
N LYS A 67 6.95 12.26 -9.67
CA LYS A 67 6.91 12.85 -8.32
C LYS A 67 6.74 11.79 -7.24
N ILE A 68 5.90 10.78 -7.47
CA ILE A 68 5.75 9.64 -6.57
C ILE A 68 7.08 8.87 -6.46
N LEU A 69 7.76 8.61 -7.58
CA LEU A 69 9.07 7.96 -7.56
C LEU A 69 10.09 8.72 -6.71
N LYS A 70 10.05 10.06 -6.73
CA LYS A 70 10.96 10.87 -5.90
C LYS A 70 10.81 10.61 -4.40
N THR A 71 9.62 10.25 -3.91
CA THR A 71 9.41 9.96 -2.48
C THR A 71 10.14 8.71 -2.01
N ILE A 72 10.42 7.79 -2.93
CA ILE A 72 11.09 6.50 -2.67
C ILE A 72 12.48 6.43 -3.30
N SER A 73 12.90 7.45 -4.05
CA SER A 73 14.18 7.48 -4.78
C SER A 73 15.40 7.64 -3.87
N SER A 74 15.23 8.20 -2.67
CA SER A 74 16.31 8.26 -1.69
C SER A 74 16.60 6.84 -1.15
N PRO A 75 17.88 6.50 -0.91
CA PRO A 75 18.21 5.31 -0.15
C PRO A 75 17.48 5.31 1.20
N LEU A 76 17.13 4.13 1.69
CA LEU A 76 16.53 3.98 3.02
C LEU A 76 17.43 4.63 4.08
N GLN A 77 16.84 5.44 4.95
CA GLN A 77 17.54 5.91 6.15
C GLN A 77 17.84 4.72 7.05
N GLU A 78 19.00 4.79 7.70
CA GLU A 78 19.58 3.69 8.47
C GLU A 78 19.55 2.32 7.73
N ALA A 79 19.81 2.31 6.41
CA ALA A 79 19.73 1.10 5.58
C ALA A 79 20.54 -0.09 6.14
N HIS A 80 21.61 0.20 6.88
CA HIS A 80 22.44 -0.78 7.58
C HIS A 80 21.69 -1.60 8.64
N HIS A 81 20.45 -1.29 9.00
CA HIS A 81 19.62 -2.18 9.83
C HIS A 81 18.95 -3.29 9.04
N PHE A 82 18.71 -3.10 7.75
CA PHE A 82 18.07 -4.09 6.88
C PHE A 82 19.11 -5.01 6.26
N ASP A 83 18.72 -6.25 5.93
CA ASP A 83 19.58 -7.13 5.16
C ASP A 83 19.70 -6.61 3.71
N SER A 84 20.90 -6.70 3.16
CA SER A 84 21.20 -6.32 1.77
C SER A 84 20.85 -7.42 0.76
N ALA A 85 20.60 -8.65 1.24
CA ALA A 85 20.20 -9.76 0.39
C ALA A 85 18.82 -9.53 -0.24
N LEU A 86 18.63 -10.10 -1.43
CA LEU A 86 17.34 -10.12 -2.12
C LEU A 86 16.31 -10.88 -1.28
N GLY A 87 15.09 -10.35 -1.20
CA GLY A 87 13.98 -10.95 -0.44
C GLY A 87 13.64 -10.26 0.89
N GLY A 88 14.37 -9.20 1.26
CA GLY A 88 14.04 -8.33 2.41
C GLY A 88 13.44 -6.98 2.03
N ILE A 89 13.39 -6.07 3.00
CA ILE A 89 12.90 -4.70 2.88
C ILE A 89 13.69 -3.91 1.84
N SER A 90 15.01 -4.09 1.77
CA SER A 90 15.85 -3.48 0.74
C SER A 90 15.38 -3.85 -0.68
N GLY A 91 15.07 -5.13 -0.90
CA GLY A 91 14.55 -5.63 -2.17
C GLY A 91 13.13 -5.14 -2.47
N LEU A 92 12.28 -5.02 -1.46
CA LEU A 92 10.94 -4.45 -1.60
C LEU A 92 10.98 -2.99 -2.08
N PHE A 93 11.83 -2.15 -1.48
CA PHE A 93 11.96 -0.76 -1.91
C PHE A 93 12.54 -0.64 -3.33
N GLU A 94 13.44 -1.55 -3.72
CA GLU A 94 13.93 -1.60 -5.10
C GLU A 94 12.85 -2.00 -6.09
N ASN A 95 12.06 -3.03 -5.75
CA ASN A 95 10.89 -3.42 -6.54
C ASN A 95 9.88 -2.27 -6.68
N LEU A 96 9.62 -1.55 -5.59
CA LEU A 96 8.71 -0.41 -5.57
C LEU A 96 9.19 0.71 -6.50
N ARG A 97 10.50 1.04 -6.49
CA ARG A 97 11.10 2.02 -7.42
C ARG A 97 10.97 1.56 -8.87
N ALA A 98 11.35 0.33 -9.16
CA ALA A 98 11.32 -0.23 -10.51
C ALA A 98 9.89 -0.21 -11.09
N ASN A 99 8.90 -0.67 -10.33
CA ASN A 99 7.50 -0.67 -10.75
C ASN A 99 6.93 0.75 -10.90
N THR A 100 7.31 1.70 -10.03
CA THR A 100 6.84 3.10 -10.13
C THR A 100 7.46 3.79 -11.36
N GLN A 101 8.75 3.56 -11.64
CA GLN A 101 9.39 4.06 -12.86
C GLN A 101 8.77 3.45 -14.12
N ALA A 102 8.48 2.15 -14.10
CA ALA A 102 7.80 1.47 -15.20
C ALA A 102 6.39 2.02 -15.45
N GLN A 103 5.64 2.36 -14.38
CA GLN A 103 4.35 3.05 -14.50
C GLN A 103 4.48 4.40 -15.20
N SER A 104 5.45 5.24 -14.82
CA SER A 104 5.70 6.53 -15.49
C SER A 104 5.99 6.36 -16.99
N ASN A 105 6.86 5.40 -17.32
CA ASN A 105 7.21 5.10 -18.70
C ASN A 105 5.99 4.62 -19.50
N LEU A 106 5.15 3.77 -18.89
CA LEU A 106 3.92 3.28 -19.50
C LEU A 106 2.93 4.40 -19.80
N TYR A 107 2.73 5.34 -18.87
CA TYR A 107 1.89 6.52 -19.10
C TYR A 107 2.41 7.39 -20.26
N THR A 108 3.73 7.58 -20.34
CA THR A 108 4.38 8.32 -21.43
C THR A 108 4.21 7.62 -22.78
N GLU A 109 4.43 6.30 -22.82
CA GLU A 109 4.26 5.48 -24.01
C GLU A 109 2.82 5.54 -24.51
N THR A 110 1.83 5.33 -23.64
CA THR A 110 0.41 5.42 -24.01
C THR A 110 0.06 6.80 -24.55
N SER A 111 0.52 7.87 -23.90
CA SER A 111 0.32 9.24 -24.42
C SER A 111 0.83 9.38 -25.86
N LYS A 112 2.04 8.87 -26.14
CA LYS A 112 2.65 8.94 -27.48
C LYS A 112 1.89 8.09 -28.49
N SER A 113 1.46 6.89 -28.11
CA SER A 113 0.68 6.00 -28.97
C SER A 113 -0.69 6.59 -29.32
N LEU A 114 -1.36 7.26 -28.38
CA LEU A 114 -2.61 7.97 -28.64
C LEU A 114 -2.41 9.11 -29.65
N THR A 115 -1.38 9.94 -29.47
CA THR A 115 -1.09 11.05 -30.40
C THR A 115 -0.53 10.59 -31.74
N GLY A 116 0.22 9.49 -31.77
CA GLY A 116 0.95 9.04 -32.95
C GLY A 116 0.24 7.97 -33.78
N SER A 117 -0.81 7.34 -33.24
CA SER A 117 -1.52 6.26 -33.93
C SER A 117 -3.03 6.46 -33.97
N VAL A 118 -3.67 6.92 -32.89
CA VAL A 118 -5.12 7.11 -32.87
C VAL A 118 -5.52 8.44 -33.51
N LEU A 119 -4.90 9.53 -33.07
CA LEU A 119 -5.23 10.88 -33.54
C LEU A 119 -5.06 11.05 -35.07
N PRO A 120 -3.98 10.54 -35.71
CA PRO A 120 -3.80 10.69 -37.16
C PRO A 120 -4.89 9.99 -38.00
N ILE A 121 -5.52 8.93 -37.48
CA ILE A 121 -6.66 8.28 -38.15
C ILE A 121 -7.84 9.25 -38.23
N LEU A 122 -8.12 9.96 -37.13
CA LEU A 122 -9.20 10.92 -37.05
C LEU A 122 -8.90 12.18 -37.86
N GLU A 123 -7.68 12.73 -37.77
CA GLU A 123 -7.27 13.91 -38.56
C GLU A 123 -7.37 13.66 -40.07
N ARG A 124 -6.96 12.47 -40.51
CA ARG A 124 -7.12 12.04 -41.90
C ARG A 124 -8.60 11.96 -42.29
N LEU A 125 -9.44 11.36 -41.44
CA LEU A 125 -10.89 11.27 -41.68
C LEU A 125 -11.53 12.66 -41.78
N HIS A 126 -11.15 13.58 -40.90
CA HIS A 126 -11.61 14.97 -40.93
C HIS A 126 -11.24 15.64 -42.27
N GLN A 127 -10.02 15.45 -42.76
CA GLN A 127 -9.62 15.96 -44.07
C GLN A 127 -10.40 15.29 -45.22
N GLU A 128 -10.67 13.99 -45.15
CA GLU A 128 -11.50 13.26 -46.12
C GLU A 128 -12.94 13.82 -46.16
N ILE A 129 -13.54 14.13 -45.00
CA ILE A 129 -14.86 14.78 -44.89
C ILE A 129 -14.83 16.19 -45.51
N LYS A 130 -13.80 17.00 -45.23
CA LYS A 130 -13.64 18.33 -45.85
C LYS A 130 -13.52 18.23 -47.37
N ASN A 131 -12.80 17.24 -47.88
CA ASN A 131 -12.66 17.01 -49.32
C ASN A 131 -14.00 16.60 -49.94
N LYS A 132 -14.79 15.73 -49.28
CA LYS A 132 -16.11 15.31 -49.76
C LYS A 132 -17.10 16.48 -49.78
N ALA A 133 -17.02 17.40 -48.82
CA ALA A 133 -17.82 18.62 -48.80
C ALA A 133 -17.53 19.52 -50.02
N LYS A 134 -16.26 19.71 -50.35
CA LYS A 134 -15.85 20.46 -51.56
C LYS A 134 -16.33 19.78 -52.85
N GLU A 135 -16.23 18.45 -52.92
CA GLU A 135 -16.73 17.67 -54.07
C GLU A 135 -18.25 17.89 -54.27
N LEU A 136 -19.05 17.82 -53.19
CA LEU A 136 -20.49 18.07 -53.25
C LEU A 136 -20.81 19.48 -53.76
N GLN A 137 -20.12 20.49 -53.23
CA GLN A 137 -20.33 21.89 -53.59
C GLN A 137 -20.07 22.16 -55.08
N HIS A 138 -19.04 21.53 -55.66
CA HIS A 138 -18.70 21.70 -57.07
C HIS A 138 -19.53 20.82 -58.02
N GLY A 139 -20.00 19.65 -57.56
CA GLY A 139 -20.72 18.68 -58.38
C GLY A 139 -22.22 18.96 -58.55
N ALA A 140 -22.91 19.31 -57.47
CA ALA A 140 -24.38 19.28 -57.45
C ALA A 140 -25.08 20.49 -58.14
N GLY A 141 -24.35 21.58 -58.40
CA GLY A 141 -24.95 22.82 -58.93
C GLY A 141 -25.17 22.87 -60.45
N LYS A 142 -24.60 21.93 -61.23
CA LYS A 142 -24.64 21.99 -62.70
C LYS A 142 -25.99 21.54 -63.27
N GLY A 143 -26.53 20.43 -62.79
CA GLY A 143 -27.82 19.88 -63.25
C GLY A 143 -29.00 20.80 -62.96
N SER A 144 -29.03 21.42 -61.77
CA SER A 144 -30.09 22.38 -61.39
C SER A 144 -30.18 23.55 -62.36
N LYS A 145 -29.04 24.15 -62.76
CA LYS A 145 -29.01 25.28 -63.69
C LYS A 145 -29.52 24.91 -65.09
N ALA A 146 -29.24 23.69 -65.55
CA ALA A 146 -29.74 23.20 -66.84
C ALA A 146 -31.26 23.02 -66.83
N VAL A 147 -31.80 22.47 -65.72
CA VAL A 147 -33.25 22.35 -65.49
C VAL A 147 -33.93 23.72 -65.46
N ASP A 148 -33.38 24.68 -64.72
CA ASP A 148 -33.94 26.03 -64.61
C ASP A 148 -33.96 26.75 -65.97
N ALA A 149 -32.87 26.64 -66.74
CA ALA A 149 -32.80 27.20 -68.09
C ALA A 149 -33.84 26.58 -69.04
N ALA A 150 -34.05 25.26 -68.96
CA ALA A 150 -35.06 24.57 -69.76
C ALA A 150 -36.49 24.98 -69.35
N ARG A 151 -36.76 25.12 -68.04
CA ARG A 151 -38.05 25.60 -67.51
C ARG A 151 -38.39 27.00 -67.98
N VAL A 152 -37.45 27.94 -67.87
CA VAL A 152 -37.64 29.33 -68.34
C VAL A 152 -37.93 29.35 -69.84
N ALA A 153 -37.21 28.54 -70.64
CA ALA A 153 -37.42 28.46 -72.07
C ALA A 153 -38.82 27.89 -72.44
N SER A 154 -39.28 26.86 -71.73
CA SER A 154 -40.61 26.28 -71.88
C SER A 154 -41.69 27.29 -71.52
N GLN A 155 -41.60 27.92 -70.34
CA GLN A 155 -42.59 28.88 -69.85
C GLN A 155 -42.76 30.06 -70.80
N LYS A 156 -41.65 30.62 -71.30
CA LYS A 156 -41.69 31.72 -72.27
C LYS A 156 -42.52 31.37 -73.52
N HIS A 157 -42.42 30.15 -74.04
CA HIS A 157 -43.19 29.76 -75.23
C HIS A 157 -44.66 29.47 -74.88
N ILE A 158 -44.95 28.96 -73.68
CA ILE A 158 -46.32 28.80 -73.18
C ILE A 158 -47.01 30.17 -73.09
N ASP A 159 -46.32 31.17 -72.56
CA ASP A 159 -46.85 32.54 -72.44
C ASP A 159 -47.09 33.16 -73.82
N VAL A 160 -46.16 32.98 -74.77
CA VAL A 160 -46.33 33.45 -76.15
C VAL A 160 -47.53 32.76 -76.82
N LEU A 161 -47.69 31.44 -76.65
CA LEU A 161 -48.86 30.74 -77.18
C LEU A 161 -50.16 31.29 -76.59
N ALA A 162 -50.22 31.52 -75.27
CA ALA A 162 -51.41 32.07 -74.63
C ALA A 162 -51.79 33.44 -75.20
N GLN A 163 -50.80 34.32 -75.40
CA GLN A 163 -51.01 35.62 -76.03
C GLN A 163 -51.53 35.49 -77.47
N GLN A 164 -50.87 34.69 -78.30
CA GLN A 164 -51.25 34.55 -79.72
C GLN A 164 -52.61 33.85 -79.91
N ALA A 165 -52.95 32.87 -79.06
CA ALA A 165 -54.28 32.25 -79.05
C ALA A 165 -55.37 33.28 -78.70
N SER A 166 -55.16 34.09 -77.66
CA SER A 166 -56.09 35.17 -77.29
C SER A 166 -56.25 36.22 -78.42
N HIS A 167 -55.15 36.59 -79.09
CA HIS A 167 -55.20 37.49 -80.25
C HIS A 167 -55.97 36.88 -81.43
N PHE A 168 -55.81 35.59 -81.68
CA PHE A 168 -56.57 34.88 -82.73
C PHE A 168 -58.08 34.95 -82.46
N ASP A 169 -58.51 34.65 -81.23
CA ASP A 169 -59.93 34.73 -80.83
C ASP A 169 -60.48 36.15 -80.92
N SER A 170 -59.73 37.14 -80.42
CA SER A 170 -60.15 38.55 -80.39
C SER A 170 -60.22 39.19 -81.79
N SER A 171 -59.51 38.63 -82.77
CA SER A 171 -59.52 39.11 -84.17
C SER A 171 -60.60 38.45 -85.04
N GLY A 172 -61.46 37.61 -84.47
CA GLY A 172 -62.49 36.87 -85.21
C GLY A 172 -61.92 35.83 -86.16
N GLY A 173 -60.73 35.27 -85.85
CA GLY A 173 -60.03 34.30 -86.70
C GLY A 173 -59.32 34.92 -87.92
N ASN A 174 -59.21 36.25 -88.00
CA ASN A 174 -58.51 36.92 -89.11
C ASN A 174 -56.99 36.81 -88.98
N THR A 175 -56.41 35.83 -89.67
CA THR A 175 -54.97 35.49 -89.60
C THR A 175 -54.05 36.39 -90.45
N SER A 176 -54.60 37.34 -91.24
CA SER A 176 -53.82 38.18 -92.18
C SER A 176 -52.71 39.02 -91.53
N ARG A 177 -52.76 39.21 -90.20
CA ARG A 177 -51.79 40.00 -89.42
C ARG A 177 -50.90 39.18 -88.48
N ILE A 178 -51.05 37.86 -88.44
CA ILE A 178 -50.24 36.99 -87.57
C ILE A 178 -49.04 36.46 -88.37
N PRO A 179 -47.79 36.75 -87.97
CA PRO A 179 -46.61 36.12 -88.57
C PRO A 179 -46.65 34.60 -88.47
N ALA A 180 -46.18 33.87 -89.50
CA ALA A 180 -46.25 32.40 -89.53
C ALA A 180 -45.52 31.71 -88.35
N ASN A 181 -44.52 32.34 -87.75
CA ASN A 181 -43.82 31.86 -86.55
C ASN A 181 -44.62 32.05 -85.25
N HIS A 182 -45.66 32.88 -85.27
CA HIS A 182 -46.58 33.14 -84.16
C HIS A 182 -47.93 32.41 -84.33
N ASP A 183 -48.05 31.57 -85.36
CA ASP A 183 -49.19 30.68 -85.53
C ASP A 183 -49.32 29.76 -84.28
N PRO A 184 -50.51 29.69 -83.65
CA PRO A 184 -50.72 28.88 -82.44
C PRO A 184 -50.40 27.39 -82.62
N TYR A 185 -50.61 26.82 -83.81
CA TYR A 185 -50.27 25.43 -84.08
C TYR A 185 -48.74 25.21 -84.14
N VAL A 186 -48.01 26.14 -84.77
CA VAL A 186 -46.53 26.13 -84.78
C VAL A 186 -45.97 26.28 -83.36
N LEU A 187 -46.48 27.23 -82.57
CA LEU A 187 -46.08 27.47 -81.18
C LEU A 187 -46.35 26.23 -80.30
N ARG A 188 -47.51 25.57 -80.44
CA ARG A 188 -47.80 24.30 -79.74
C ARG A 188 -46.74 23.23 -80.03
N ARG A 189 -46.32 23.07 -81.30
CA ARG A 189 -45.27 22.10 -81.66
C ARG A 189 -43.91 22.47 -81.06
N GLN A 190 -43.57 23.76 -81.02
CA GLN A 190 -42.35 24.25 -80.39
C GLN A 190 -42.36 23.99 -78.88
N ILE A 191 -43.48 24.23 -78.19
CA ILE A 191 -43.64 23.92 -76.77
C ILE A 191 -43.43 22.43 -76.50
N MET A 192 -44.03 21.54 -77.30
CA MET A 192 -43.84 20.09 -77.13
C MET A 192 -42.36 19.68 -77.22
N ASN A 193 -41.59 20.28 -78.15
CA ASN A 193 -40.15 20.05 -78.23
C ASN A 193 -39.41 20.54 -76.96
N ARG A 194 -39.73 21.76 -76.48
CA ARG A 194 -39.09 22.34 -75.29
C ARG A 194 -39.45 21.61 -74.00
N LEU A 195 -40.71 21.20 -73.84
CA LEU A 195 -41.14 20.37 -72.71
C LEU A 195 -40.45 19.01 -72.72
N ASN A 196 -40.31 18.36 -73.88
CA ASN A 196 -39.54 17.13 -73.98
C ASN A 196 -38.06 17.35 -73.56
N LYS A 197 -37.44 18.46 -74.00
CA LYS A 197 -36.09 18.82 -73.54
C LYS A 197 -36.04 19.05 -72.03
N GLN A 198 -37.00 19.78 -71.45
CA GLN A 198 -37.07 20.01 -70.01
C GLN A 198 -37.19 18.69 -69.24
N LEU A 199 -38.04 17.77 -69.67
CA LEU A 199 -38.18 16.44 -69.05
C LEU A 199 -36.88 15.64 -69.13
N LEU A 200 -36.13 15.74 -70.23
CA LEU A 200 -34.82 15.10 -70.35
C LEU A 200 -33.81 15.71 -69.35
N GLU A 201 -33.72 17.03 -69.23
CA GLU A 201 -32.83 17.68 -68.26
C GLU A 201 -33.23 17.36 -66.81
N GLU A 202 -34.53 17.33 -66.49
CA GLU A 202 -35.03 16.97 -65.16
C GLU A 202 -34.70 15.51 -64.82
N ASN A 203 -34.87 14.59 -65.77
CA ASN A 203 -34.50 13.18 -65.58
C ASN A 203 -32.99 13.00 -65.43
N ASN A 204 -32.17 13.73 -66.20
CA ASN A 204 -30.72 13.70 -66.08
C ASN A 204 -30.28 14.20 -64.69
N ASN A 205 -30.78 15.36 -64.26
CA ASN A 205 -30.49 15.91 -62.93
C ASN A 205 -30.93 14.95 -61.81
N ARG A 206 -32.08 14.27 -61.97
CA ARG A 206 -32.52 13.25 -61.01
C ARG A 206 -31.54 12.08 -60.91
N GLN A 207 -31.03 11.58 -62.04
CA GLN A 207 -30.05 10.48 -62.03
C GLN A 207 -28.72 10.90 -61.42
N ASP A 208 -28.26 12.13 -61.69
CA ASP A 208 -27.07 12.70 -61.06
C ASP A 208 -27.22 12.78 -59.53
N LEU A 209 -28.37 13.25 -59.04
CA LEU A 209 -28.65 13.31 -57.61
C LEU A 209 -28.69 11.91 -56.97
N ILE A 210 -29.25 10.91 -57.63
CA ILE A 210 -29.24 9.51 -57.16
C ILE A 210 -27.79 8.99 -57.08
N ALA A 211 -26.95 9.30 -58.07
CA ALA A 211 -25.54 8.91 -58.04
C ALA A 211 -24.79 9.56 -56.86
N VAL A 212 -25.04 10.84 -56.59
CA VAL A 212 -24.51 11.55 -55.41
C VAL A 212 -24.98 10.89 -54.12
N GLN A 213 -26.26 10.57 -53.98
CA GLN A 213 -26.80 9.88 -52.80
C GLN A 213 -26.16 8.51 -52.57
N ASN A 214 -25.95 7.73 -53.64
CA ASN A 214 -25.27 6.44 -53.54
C ASN A 214 -23.79 6.58 -53.14
N SER A 215 -23.10 7.59 -53.67
CA SER A 215 -21.72 7.91 -53.26
C SER A 215 -21.65 8.28 -51.77
N PHE A 216 -22.62 9.06 -51.28
CA PHE A 216 -22.73 9.40 -49.87
C PHE A 216 -22.95 8.18 -48.97
N LYS A 217 -23.85 7.28 -49.37
CA LYS A 217 -24.09 6.03 -48.64
C LYS A 217 -22.80 5.23 -48.43
N GLN A 218 -21.96 5.13 -49.48
CA GLN A 218 -20.67 4.45 -49.39
C GLN A 218 -19.67 5.23 -48.52
N PHE A 219 -19.61 6.55 -48.68
CA PHE A 219 -18.75 7.41 -47.90
C PHE A 219 -19.06 7.35 -46.40
N GLU A 220 -20.34 7.36 -46.01
CA GLU A 220 -20.73 7.25 -44.60
C GLU A 220 -20.40 5.90 -43.98
N ALA A 221 -20.53 4.82 -44.76
CA ALA A 221 -20.07 3.52 -44.31
C ALA A 221 -18.56 3.55 -44.01
N HIS A 222 -17.76 4.17 -44.89
CA HIS A 222 -16.33 4.38 -44.68
C HIS A 222 -16.05 5.23 -43.44
N VAL A 223 -16.72 6.37 -43.27
CA VAL A 223 -16.60 7.24 -42.07
C VAL A 223 -16.80 6.42 -40.79
N LEU A 224 -17.87 5.63 -40.72
CA LEU A 224 -18.15 4.80 -39.55
C LEU A 224 -17.08 3.73 -39.32
N THR A 225 -16.63 3.04 -40.37
CA THR A 225 -15.56 2.04 -40.26
C THR A 225 -14.24 2.65 -39.79
N THR A 226 -13.89 3.85 -40.26
CA THR A 226 -12.68 4.56 -39.81
C THR A 226 -12.79 4.99 -38.34
N VAL A 227 -13.94 5.49 -37.90
CA VAL A 227 -14.18 5.81 -36.48
C VAL A 227 -14.07 4.55 -35.61
N GLN A 228 -14.67 3.44 -36.02
CA GLN A 228 -14.56 2.16 -35.33
C GLN A 228 -13.09 1.71 -35.21
N SER A 229 -12.31 1.84 -36.28
CA SER A 229 -10.88 1.51 -36.27
C SER A 229 -10.10 2.37 -35.26
N ALA A 230 -10.35 3.68 -35.24
CA ALA A 230 -9.72 4.59 -34.28
C ALA A 230 -10.08 4.23 -32.82
N LEU A 231 -11.35 3.94 -32.54
CA LEU A 231 -11.81 3.59 -31.20
C LEU A 231 -11.33 2.20 -30.75
N ASN A 232 -11.18 1.25 -31.68
CA ASN A 232 -10.58 -0.05 -31.38
C ASN A 232 -9.09 0.08 -31.03
N ALA A 233 -8.35 0.91 -31.77
CA ALA A 233 -6.95 1.21 -31.45
C ALA A 233 -6.82 1.89 -30.09
N TYR A 234 -7.68 2.87 -29.80
CA TYR A 234 -7.78 3.50 -28.48
C TYR A 234 -8.00 2.47 -27.36
N ASN A 235 -8.98 1.57 -27.53
CA ASN A 235 -9.27 0.51 -26.56
C ASN A 235 -8.08 -0.42 -26.35
N GLN A 236 -7.36 -0.78 -27.42
CA GLN A 236 -6.17 -1.62 -27.33
C GLN A 236 -5.07 -0.97 -26.48
N PHE A 237 -4.75 0.30 -26.72
CA PHE A 237 -3.72 1.00 -25.96
C PHE A 237 -4.10 1.18 -24.49
N MET A 238 -5.33 1.64 -24.22
CA MET A 238 -5.80 1.84 -22.85
C MET A 238 -5.98 0.53 -22.09
N GLY A 239 -6.46 -0.53 -22.74
CA GLY A 239 -6.59 -1.86 -22.15
C GLY A 239 -5.23 -2.46 -21.78
N THR A 240 -4.27 -2.41 -22.71
CA THR A 240 -2.90 -2.89 -22.46
C THR A 240 -2.24 -2.15 -21.29
N GLN A 241 -2.46 -0.84 -21.20
CA GLN A 241 -1.99 -0.05 -20.08
C GLN A 241 -2.60 -0.49 -18.76
N ALA A 242 -3.92 -0.68 -18.71
CA ALA A 242 -4.62 -1.11 -17.50
C ALA A 242 -4.12 -2.47 -16.99
N ASP A 243 -3.92 -3.43 -17.89
CA ASP A 243 -3.42 -4.77 -17.55
C ASP A 243 -2.00 -4.72 -17.00
N ARG A 244 -1.10 -3.98 -17.65
CA ARG A 244 0.28 -3.78 -17.17
C ARG A 244 0.31 -3.07 -15.83
N GLN A 245 -0.53 -2.05 -15.64
CA GLN A 245 -0.63 -1.34 -14.36
C GLN A 245 -1.06 -2.29 -13.24
N LYS A 246 -2.07 -3.11 -13.48
CA LYS A 246 -2.52 -4.13 -12.53
C LYS A 246 -1.39 -5.12 -12.20
N ALA A 247 -0.63 -5.56 -13.19
CA ALA A 247 0.50 -6.47 -12.97
C ALA A 247 1.58 -5.84 -12.08
N MET A 248 1.97 -4.58 -12.33
CA MET A 248 2.99 -3.87 -11.54
C MET A 248 2.55 -3.67 -10.08
N ILE A 249 1.28 -3.33 -9.84
CA ILE A 249 0.73 -3.21 -8.48
C ILE A 249 0.72 -4.58 -7.79
N GLY A 250 0.33 -5.63 -8.52
CA GLY A 250 0.36 -7.01 -8.02
C GLY A 250 1.76 -7.48 -7.65
N ASP A 251 2.78 -7.12 -8.44
CA ASP A 251 4.18 -7.47 -8.19
C ASP A 251 4.74 -6.84 -6.91
N ILE A 252 4.40 -5.58 -6.64
CA ILE A 252 4.74 -4.91 -5.37
C ILE A 252 4.15 -5.67 -4.18
N ALA A 253 2.85 -6.01 -4.25
CA ALA A 253 2.16 -6.71 -3.16
C ALA A 253 2.68 -8.15 -2.98
N ALA A 254 3.00 -8.83 -4.07
CA ALA A 254 3.60 -10.16 -4.05
C ALA A 254 5.01 -10.12 -3.44
N THR A 255 5.83 -9.15 -3.82
CA THR A 255 7.18 -8.95 -3.27
C THR A 255 7.12 -8.75 -1.76
N ALA A 256 6.22 -7.89 -1.27
CA ALA A 256 6.03 -7.67 0.17
C ALA A 256 5.57 -8.94 0.91
N SER A 257 4.60 -9.67 0.32
CA SER A 257 4.06 -10.90 0.91
C SER A 257 5.07 -12.05 0.96
N ASN A 258 6.06 -12.05 0.08
CA ASN A 258 7.08 -13.08 -0.02
C ASN A 258 8.25 -12.88 0.95
N ILE A 259 8.30 -11.77 1.71
CA ILE A 259 9.33 -11.54 2.72
C ILE A 259 9.08 -12.47 3.92
N PRO A 260 10.00 -13.39 4.25
CA PRO A 260 9.85 -14.21 5.45
C PRO A 260 9.85 -13.33 6.71
N LEU A 261 8.96 -13.63 7.67
CA LEU A 261 8.74 -12.77 8.85
C LEU A 261 9.98 -12.63 9.74
N ASP A 262 10.89 -13.61 9.72
CA ASP A 262 12.13 -13.61 10.48
C ASP A 262 13.34 -13.13 9.67
N PHE A 263 13.19 -12.84 8.37
CA PHE A 263 14.31 -12.56 7.47
C PHE A 263 15.19 -11.40 7.98
N GLU A 264 14.57 -10.26 8.27
CA GLU A 264 15.27 -9.07 8.75
C GLU A 264 15.90 -9.28 10.12
N TRP A 265 15.17 -9.92 11.04
CA TRP A 265 15.67 -10.17 12.39
C TRP A 265 16.86 -11.11 12.38
N SER A 266 16.77 -12.22 11.63
CA SER A 266 17.84 -13.20 11.46
C SER A 266 19.09 -12.55 10.85
N GLY A 267 18.93 -11.74 9.81
CA GLY A 267 20.03 -10.97 9.19
C GLY A 267 20.64 -9.94 10.14
N PHE A 268 19.82 -9.22 10.90
CA PHE A 268 20.25 -8.25 11.91
C PHE A 268 21.04 -8.91 13.04
N VAL A 269 20.53 -10.00 13.62
CA VAL A 269 21.18 -10.75 14.69
C VAL A 269 22.54 -11.24 14.22
N LYS A 270 22.61 -11.85 13.03
CA LYS A 270 23.85 -12.39 12.46
C LYS A 270 24.93 -11.32 12.31
N ARG A 271 24.58 -10.09 11.89
CA ARG A 271 25.54 -8.99 11.71
C ARG A 271 25.98 -8.38 13.04
N ASN A 272 25.11 -8.40 14.06
CA ASN A 272 25.34 -7.74 15.35
C ASN A 272 25.62 -8.72 16.50
N GLN A 273 25.98 -9.98 16.22
CA GLN A 273 26.22 -11.01 17.25
C GLN A 273 27.25 -10.62 18.32
N HIS A 274 28.19 -9.73 17.98
CA HIS A 274 29.22 -9.25 18.90
C HIS A 274 28.72 -8.21 19.92
N VAL A 275 27.59 -7.54 19.62
CA VAL A 275 26.96 -6.55 20.49
C VAL A 275 25.75 -7.13 21.20
N LEU A 276 24.96 -7.93 20.49
CA LEU A 276 23.74 -8.51 21.04
C LEU A 276 24.07 -9.53 22.13
N VAL A 277 23.23 -9.52 23.16
CA VAL A 277 23.32 -10.51 24.25
C VAL A 277 23.06 -11.89 23.67
N ASN A 278 23.99 -12.82 23.90
CA ASN A 278 23.79 -14.21 23.54
C ASN A 278 22.74 -14.83 24.48
N PRO A 279 21.54 -15.22 23.98
CA PRO A 279 20.49 -15.78 24.81
C PRO A 279 20.86 -17.16 25.38
N ASN A 280 21.85 -17.83 24.80
CA ASN A 280 22.35 -19.11 25.27
C ASN A 280 23.48 -18.97 26.31
N ALA A 281 23.93 -17.73 26.60
CA ALA A 281 24.89 -17.52 27.66
C ALA A 281 24.22 -17.73 29.03
N PRO A 282 24.84 -18.47 29.97
CA PRO A 282 24.28 -18.64 31.29
C PRO A 282 24.18 -17.27 32.01
N PRO A 283 23.14 -17.06 32.84
CA PRO A 283 23.09 -15.90 33.71
C PRO A 283 24.36 -15.80 34.54
N ARG A 284 24.86 -14.57 34.74
CA ARG A 284 26.00 -14.34 35.63
C ARG A 284 25.58 -14.67 37.05
N THR A 285 26.40 -15.45 37.75
CA THR A 285 26.20 -15.82 39.16
C THR A 285 27.29 -15.21 40.01
N MET A 286 27.00 -14.97 41.29
CA MET A 286 28.01 -14.47 42.25
C MET A 286 29.19 -15.44 42.38
N SER A 287 28.98 -16.74 42.18
CA SER A 287 30.06 -17.74 42.18
C SER A 287 31.11 -17.51 41.08
N GLY A 288 30.77 -16.76 40.02
CA GLY A 288 31.69 -16.36 38.96
C GLY A 288 32.25 -14.95 39.13
N ALA A 289 31.84 -14.21 40.17
CA ALA A 289 32.36 -12.91 40.51
C ALA A 289 33.54 -13.09 41.48
N SER A 290 34.70 -12.55 41.12
CA SER A 290 35.83 -12.42 42.04
C SER A 290 36.30 -10.98 42.04
N PHE A 291 36.81 -10.53 43.17
CA PHE A 291 37.33 -9.19 43.34
C PHE A 291 38.72 -9.23 44.02
N PRO A 292 39.58 -8.24 43.76
CA PRO A 292 40.89 -8.18 44.41
C PRO A 292 40.77 -8.22 45.94
N ASN A 293 41.65 -8.97 46.59
CA ASN A 293 41.69 -9.17 48.05
C ASN A 293 40.51 -9.94 48.67
N GLU A 294 39.61 -10.53 47.89
CA GLU A 294 38.51 -11.37 48.40
C GLU A 294 39.00 -12.42 49.42
N ASN A 295 40.10 -13.11 49.10
CA ASN A 295 40.69 -14.16 49.93
C ASN A 295 41.78 -13.67 50.90
N HIS A 296 41.94 -12.36 51.07
CA HIS A 296 42.97 -11.82 51.94
C HIS A 296 42.70 -12.23 53.40
N ARG A 297 43.75 -12.53 54.18
CA ARG A 297 43.59 -13.02 55.56
C ARG A 297 42.74 -12.11 56.45
N SER A 298 42.75 -10.80 56.19
CA SER A 298 42.00 -9.82 56.99
C SER A 298 40.49 -9.79 56.69
N THR A 299 40.04 -10.35 55.58
CA THR A 299 38.62 -10.41 55.19
C THR A 299 37.94 -11.67 55.73
N LYS A 300 38.71 -12.63 56.25
CA LYS A 300 38.21 -13.86 56.86
C LYS A 300 38.04 -13.67 58.37
N PRO A 301 36.85 -13.91 58.94
CA PRO A 301 36.65 -13.80 60.38
C PRO A 301 37.42 -14.90 61.12
N LEU A 302 37.87 -14.59 62.32
CA LEU A 302 38.50 -15.56 63.23
C LEU A 302 37.45 -16.48 63.87
N ILE A 303 36.26 -15.94 64.11
CA ILE A 303 35.05 -16.66 64.49
C ILE A 303 33.84 -15.82 64.07
N GLU A 304 32.82 -16.48 63.56
CA GLU A 304 31.54 -15.85 63.23
C GLU A 304 30.38 -16.80 63.55
N GLY A 305 29.20 -16.25 63.84
CA GLY A 305 28.05 -17.05 64.23
C GLY A 305 27.01 -16.27 65.03
N SER A 306 25.92 -16.94 65.38
CA SER A 306 24.87 -16.31 66.18
C SER A 306 25.20 -16.34 67.67
N LEU A 307 25.02 -15.20 68.34
CA LEU A 307 25.05 -15.09 69.80
C LEU A 307 23.77 -14.42 70.28
N GLU A 308 23.38 -14.75 71.50
CA GLU A 308 22.30 -14.10 72.22
C GLU A 308 22.86 -12.98 73.08
N ARG A 309 22.34 -11.75 72.96
CA ARG A 309 22.75 -10.60 73.77
C ARG A 309 21.58 -10.08 74.60
N LYS A 310 21.86 -9.64 75.83
CA LYS A 310 20.83 -8.96 76.64
C LYS A 310 20.65 -7.51 76.15
N PRO A 311 19.45 -7.10 75.66
CA PRO A 311 19.21 -5.77 75.14
C PRO A 311 19.22 -4.71 76.25
N ARG A 312 19.66 -3.50 75.89
CA ARG A 312 19.82 -2.36 76.80
C ARG A 312 18.49 -1.62 77.01
N GLY A 313 18.26 -1.16 78.26
CA GLY A 313 17.37 -0.07 78.67
C GLY A 313 16.04 0.14 77.92
N GLY A 314 14.92 -0.11 78.61
CA GLY A 314 13.55 0.09 78.12
C GLY A 314 12.71 -1.19 78.22
N MET A 315 11.53 -1.22 77.59
CA MET A 315 10.60 -2.38 77.57
C MET A 315 11.27 -3.68 77.06
N GLY A 316 12.40 -3.59 76.34
CA GLY A 316 13.19 -4.73 75.87
C GLY A 316 13.99 -5.47 76.94
N SER A 317 14.38 -4.81 78.05
CA SER A 317 15.09 -5.47 79.16
C SER A 317 14.21 -6.49 79.92
N ILE A 318 12.90 -6.46 79.66
CA ILE A 318 11.88 -7.40 80.17
C ILE A 318 11.74 -8.63 79.25
N ARG A 319 12.19 -8.57 77.97
CA ARG A 319 11.98 -9.61 76.94
C ARG A 319 13.08 -10.68 76.83
N GLY A 320 14.09 -10.68 77.70
CA GLY A 320 15.16 -11.69 77.67
C GLY A 320 16.27 -11.40 76.66
N TYR A 321 17.05 -12.41 76.28
CA TYR A 321 18.14 -12.29 75.31
C TYR A 321 17.61 -12.20 73.87
N SER A 322 18.27 -11.41 73.01
CA SER A 322 17.99 -11.31 71.58
C SER A 322 19.15 -11.88 70.76
N THR A 323 18.85 -12.68 69.74
CA THR A 323 19.85 -13.24 68.82
C THR A 323 20.31 -12.19 67.81
N GLY A 324 21.62 -12.11 67.59
CA GLY A 324 22.25 -11.38 66.48
C GLY A 324 23.34 -12.23 65.83
N TYR A 325 23.84 -11.80 64.68
CA TYR A 325 25.00 -12.42 64.02
C TYR A 325 26.26 -11.64 64.38
N TYR A 326 27.32 -12.34 64.77
CA TYR A 326 28.54 -11.72 65.25
C TYR A 326 29.73 -12.21 64.44
N ALA A 327 30.73 -11.36 64.27
CA ALA A 327 31.99 -11.72 63.63
C ALA A 327 33.17 -11.04 64.34
N VAL A 328 34.17 -11.82 64.74
CA VAL A 328 35.47 -11.31 65.20
C VAL A 328 36.42 -11.26 64.02
N THR A 329 36.92 -10.07 63.71
CA THR A 329 37.86 -9.87 62.60
C THR A 329 39.30 -9.89 63.08
N PRO A 330 40.27 -10.26 62.22
CA PRO A 330 41.70 -10.15 62.53
C PRO A 330 42.17 -8.73 62.88
N ALA A 331 41.39 -7.70 62.54
CA ALA A 331 41.65 -6.31 62.91
C ALA A 331 41.29 -5.99 64.38
N GLY A 332 40.82 -6.99 65.15
CA GLY A 332 40.48 -6.83 66.56
C GLY A 332 39.10 -6.21 66.80
N PHE A 333 38.19 -6.28 65.83
CA PHE A 333 36.80 -5.85 66.03
C PHE A 333 35.88 -7.05 66.22
N LEU A 334 34.92 -6.91 67.13
CA LEU A 334 33.71 -7.72 67.20
C LEU A 334 32.54 -6.91 66.65
N HIS A 335 32.02 -7.31 65.49
CA HIS A 335 30.86 -6.68 64.86
C HIS A 335 29.58 -7.46 65.20
N GLU A 336 28.50 -6.74 65.49
CA GLU A 336 27.13 -7.27 65.57
C GLU A 336 26.37 -6.85 64.31
N TYR A 337 25.76 -7.82 63.65
CA TYR A 337 24.84 -7.65 62.54
C TYR A 337 23.48 -8.23 62.95
N LYS A 338 22.43 -7.72 62.33
CA LYS A 338 21.08 -8.23 62.52
C LYS A 338 20.95 -9.69 62.05
N ASP A 339 21.60 -10.02 60.93
CA ASP A 339 21.59 -11.32 60.26
C ASP A 339 22.90 -11.54 59.48
N ASN A 340 23.01 -12.66 58.77
CA ASN A 340 24.16 -13.02 57.90
C ASN A 340 23.81 -12.82 56.41
N GLU A 341 22.98 -11.83 56.10
CA GLU A 341 22.54 -11.56 54.72
C GLU A 341 23.44 -10.50 54.08
N ASN A 342 24.02 -10.84 52.92
CA ASN A 342 25.03 -10.01 52.25
C ASN A 342 24.60 -9.49 50.87
N PHE A 343 23.46 -9.94 50.32
CA PHE A 343 23.08 -9.74 48.92
C PHE A 343 21.85 -8.83 48.73
N HIS A 344 20.89 -8.84 49.65
CA HIS A 344 19.67 -8.05 49.58
C HIS A 344 19.80 -6.68 50.26
N LYS A 345 20.71 -6.55 51.22
CA LYS A 345 21.02 -5.28 51.86
C LYS A 345 22.51 -5.16 52.18
N ASP A 346 23.06 -3.95 52.07
CA ASP A 346 24.41 -3.66 52.53
C ASP A 346 24.56 -4.03 54.02
N PRO A 347 25.48 -4.95 54.38
CA PRO A 347 25.66 -5.37 55.76
C PRO A 347 26.37 -4.25 56.53
N VAL A 348 25.60 -3.58 57.39
CA VAL A 348 26.11 -2.53 58.30
C VAL A 348 26.10 -3.07 59.73
N PRO A 349 27.24 -3.07 60.45
CA PRO A 349 27.26 -3.45 61.85
C PRO A 349 26.37 -2.53 62.69
N GLU A 350 25.46 -3.10 63.49
CA GLU A 350 24.65 -2.37 64.47
C GLU A 350 25.49 -1.96 65.68
N ILE A 351 26.44 -2.81 66.07
CA ILE A 351 27.40 -2.57 67.16
C ILE A 351 28.78 -3.02 66.69
N SER A 352 29.83 -2.32 67.10
CA SER A 352 31.21 -2.71 66.80
C SER A 352 32.10 -2.43 68.01
N LEU A 353 32.66 -3.48 68.61
CA LEU A 353 33.56 -3.35 69.76
C LEU A 353 34.99 -3.54 69.31
N PHE A 354 35.85 -2.57 69.59
CA PHE A 354 37.30 -2.74 69.40
C PHE A 354 37.85 -3.51 70.60
N LEU A 355 38.14 -4.79 70.38
CA LEU A 355 38.46 -5.76 71.42
C LEU A 355 39.70 -5.41 72.27
N PRO A 356 40.77 -4.80 71.73
CA PRO A 356 41.91 -4.38 72.55
C PRO A 356 41.58 -3.37 73.66
N ASP A 357 40.51 -2.58 73.48
CA ASP A 357 40.05 -1.60 74.47
C ASP A 357 38.95 -2.17 75.40
N CYS A 358 38.60 -3.45 75.23
CA CYS A 358 37.53 -4.11 75.98
C CYS A 358 38.09 -4.97 77.12
N VAL A 359 37.31 -5.08 78.20
CA VAL A 359 37.58 -6.00 79.31
C VAL A 359 36.59 -7.16 79.22
N ILE A 360 37.09 -8.38 79.06
CA ILE A 360 36.25 -9.59 79.04
C ILE A 360 36.11 -10.18 80.44
N GLY A 361 34.88 -10.51 80.84
CA GLY A 361 34.57 -11.23 82.08
C GLY A 361 34.61 -12.75 81.88
N ALA A 362 34.78 -13.48 82.98
CA ALA A 362 34.86 -14.94 82.97
C ALA A 362 33.62 -15.61 82.33
N VAL A 363 33.83 -16.79 81.75
CA VAL A 363 32.74 -17.63 81.23
C VAL A 363 31.99 -18.29 82.38
N ASP A 364 30.67 -18.08 82.43
CA ASP A 364 29.75 -18.73 83.37
C ASP A 364 28.73 -19.57 82.58
N GLY A 365 29.01 -20.87 82.49
CA GLY A 365 28.26 -21.79 81.63
C GLY A 365 28.30 -21.36 80.17
N GLN A 366 27.14 -20.96 79.64
CA GLN A 366 26.99 -20.48 78.25
C GLN A 366 27.18 -18.97 78.11
N LYS A 367 27.40 -18.26 79.22
CA LYS A 367 27.37 -16.80 79.25
C LYS A 367 28.76 -16.22 79.47
N PHE A 368 29.01 -15.07 78.89
CA PHE A 368 30.20 -14.26 79.15
C PHE A 368 29.85 -12.78 79.00
N THR A 369 30.71 -11.90 79.49
CA THR A 369 30.48 -10.46 79.43
C THR A 369 31.65 -9.74 78.80
N ILE A 370 31.39 -8.70 78.03
CA ILE A 370 32.41 -7.82 77.46
C ILE A 370 32.06 -6.41 77.87
N LYS A 371 32.97 -5.76 78.58
CA LYS A 371 32.88 -4.34 78.88
C LYS A 371 33.65 -3.56 77.84
N GLY A 372 32.95 -2.77 77.03
CA GLY A 372 33.57 -2.10 75.89
C GLY A 372 32.82 -0.84 75.49
N LYS A 373 33.48 -0.02 74.67
CA LYS A 373 32.88 1.15 74.04
C LYS A 373 32.41 0.76 72.65
N ASP A 374 31.17 1.09 72.32
CA ASP A 374 30.67 0.91 70.97
C ASP A 374 31.34 1.92 70.02
N SER A 375 32.03 1.38 69.03
CA SER A 375 32.68 2.10 67.95
C SER A 375 31.85 2.07 66.65
N SER A 376 30.62 1.57 66.69
CA SER A 376 29.68 1.72 65.58
C SER A 376 29.27 3.20 65.39
N GLY A 377 28.87 3.55 64.17
CA GLY A 377 28.30 4.88 63.86
C GLY A 377 29.32 6.00 63.53
N SER A 378 28.81 7.23 63.37
CA SER A 378 29.61 8.38 62.90
C SER A 378 30.70 8.80 63.91
N LYS A 379 31.80 9.38 63.40
CA LYS A 379 32.96 9.85 64.20
C LYS A 379 32.60 10.73 65.41
N ILE A 380 31.48 11.44 65.36
CA ILE A 380 30.96 12.28 66.46
C ILE A 380 30.33 11.40 67.56
N GLY A 381 29.55 10.37 67.19
CA GLY A 381 28.96 9.40 68.13
C GLY A 381 30.01 8.54 68.83
N GLN A 382 31.06 8.14 68.11
CA GLN A 382 32.18 7.39 68.67
C GLN A 382 32.91 8.16 69.78
N LYS A 383 33.02 9.49 69.75
CA LYS A 383 33.70 10.25 70.84
C LYS A 383 32.87 10.31 72.12
N MET A 384 31.55 10.24 72.02
CA MET A 384 30.61 10.32 73.14
C MET A 384 30.15 8.95 73.67
N ALA A 385 30.52 7.84 73.00
CA ALA A 385 30.14 6.51 73.47
C ALA A 385 30.80 6.20 74.83
N LEU A 386 29.97 5.79 75.79
CA LEU A 386 30.38 5.37 77.13
C LEU A 386 30.71 3.86 77.12
N SER A 387 31.53 3.40 78.07
CA SER A 387 31.82 1.97 78.23
C SER A 387 30.60 1.26 78.83
N HIS A 388 30.23 0.12 78.25
CA HIS A 388 29.04 -0.65 78.62
C HIS A 388 29.34 -2.13 78.78
N ASP A 389 28.62 -2.76 79.71
CA ASP A 389 28.69 -4.21 79.94
C ASP A 389 27.71 -4.93 79.00
N PHE A 390 28.26 -5.58 77.98
CA PHE A 390 27.52 -6.43 77.04
C PHE A 390 27.50 -7.87 77.56
N GLN A 391 26.31 -8.42 77.79
CA GLN A 391 26.15 -9.80 78.25
C GLN A 391 25.76 -10.69 77.08
N PHE A 392 26.63 -11.64 76.76
CA PHE A 392 26.45 -12.59 75.67
C PHE A 392 26.12 -13.99 76.22
N LYS A 393 25.40 -14.76 75.42
CA LYS A 393 25.10 -16.16 75.64
C LYS A 393 25.30 -16.91 74.33
N ALA A 394 26.13 -17.94 74.34
CA ALA A 394 26.33 -18.84 73.21
C ALA A 394 25.36 -20.03 73.28
N HIS A 395 25.29 -20.82 72.21
CA HIS A 395 24.41 -22.00 72.14
C HIS A 395 24.86 -23.13 73.07
N THR A 396 26.17 -23.29 73.24
CA THR A 396 26.78 -24.32 74.09
C THR A 396 27.89 -23.74 74.97
N ASN A 397 28.25 -24.49 76.03
CA ASN A 397 29.37 -24.10 76.90
C ASN A 397 30.71 -24.08 76.12
N SER A 398 30.89 -25.00 75.17
CA SER A 398 32.08 -25.04 74.31
C SER A 398 32.13 -23.82 73.39
N ASP A 399 31.01 -23.39 72.81
CA ASP A 399 30.99 -22.19 71.97
C ASP A 399 31.31 -20.94 72.79
N ALA A 400 30.74 -20.83 74.00
CA ALA A 400 31.04 -19.72 74.91
C ALA A 400 32.54 -19.66 75.24
N GLN A 401 33.17 -20.81 75.47
CA GLN A 401 34.62 -20.90 75.68
C GLN A 401 35.42 -20.54 74.42
N GLN A 402 34.99 -20.95 73.23
CA GLN A 402 35.67 -20.62 71.96
C GLN A 402 35.60 -19.12 71.66
N TRP A 403 34.40 -18.52 71.72
CA TRP A 403 34.21 -17.08 71.58
C TRP A 403 35.03 -16.31 72.62
N HIS A 404 34.97 -16.71 73.89
CA HIS A 404 35.74 -16.07 74.95
C HIS A 404 37.25 -16.17 74.72
N THR A 405 37.76 -17.34 74.32
CA THR A 405 39.20 -17.55 74.08
C THR A 405 39.73 -16.65 72.96
N ILE A 406 39.01 -16.59 71.84
CA ILE A 406 39.40 -15.76 70.70
C ILE A 406 39.34 -14.28 71.07
N ILE A 407 38.29 -13.83 71.78
CA ILE A 407 38.16 -12.43 72.19
C ILE A 407 39.21 -12.05 73.25
N ALA A 408 39.45 -12.91 74.23
CA ALA A 408 40.45 -12.68 75.28
C ALA A 408 41.88 -12.60 74.70
N SER A 409 42.14 -13.25 73.56
CA SER A 409 43.43 -13.15 72.87
C SER A 409 43.75 -11.72 72.42
N PHE A 410 42.75 -10.87 72.16
CA PHE A 410 42.97 -9.46 71.81
C PHE A 410 43.14 -8.55 73.03
N ALA A 411 42.43 -8.84 74.13
CA ALA A 411 42.52 -8.07 75.37
C ALA A 411 43.87 -8.25 76.08
N ASN A 412 44.51 -9.42 75.95
CA ASN A 412 45.77 -9.73 76.63
C ASN A 412 47.04 -9.50 75.81
N SER A 413 46.93 -9.32 74.48
CA SER A 413 48.11 -9.36 73.57
C SER A 413 48.57 -8.00 73.05
N GLY A 414 48.09 -6.87 73.60
CA GLY A 414 48.57 -5.53 73.21
C GLY A 414 48.50 -5.22 71.70
N GLY A 415 47.57 -5.85 70.97
CA GLY A 415 47.37 -5.63 69.53
C GLY A 415 48.15 -6.54 68.57
N SER A 416 48.87 -7.58 69.03
CA SER A 416 49.45 -8.57 68.10
C SER A 416 48.44 -9.63 67.68
N VAL A 417 48.24 -9.79 66.36
CA VAL A 417 47.33 -10.79 65.75
C VAL A 417 47.77 -12.22 66.15
N PRO A 418 46.86 -13.13 66.58
CA PRO A 418 47.21 -14.53 66.77
C PRO A 418 47.59 -15.17 65.42
N THR A 419 48.80 -15.73 65.34
CA THR A 419 49.28 -16.45 64.15
C THR A 419 48.72 -17.88 64.16
N SER A 420 47.77 -18.20 63.28
CA SER A 420 47.46 -19.61 62.97
C SER A 420 48.56 -20.23 62.11
N PRO A 421 48.79 -21.56 62.18
CA PRO A 421 49.88 -22.24 61.46
C PRO A 421 49.77 -22.04 59.95
N GLY A 422 50.89 -21.67 59.34
CA GLY A 422 50.95 -21.20 57.96
C GLY A 422 50.73 -22.28 56.90
N GLU A 423 50.02 -21.90 55.84
CA GLU A 423 50.17 -22.51 54.52
C GLU A 423 51.02 -21.57 53.66
N THR A 424 52.24 -22.03 53.35
CA THR A 424 53.16 -21.43 52.39
C THR A 424 52.52 -21.41 51.00
N GLN A 425 52.28 -20.23 50.44
CA GLN A 425 52.11 -20.07 49.00
C GLN A 425 53.12 -19.07 48.44
N LYS A 426 53.86 -19.59 47.45
CA LYS A 426 54.95 -18.94 46.72
C LYS A 426 54.40 -17.78 45.90
N ILE A 427 55.11 -16.66 45.97
CA ILE A 427 54.91 -15.48 45.12
C ILE A 427 55.33 -15.84 43.70
N PHE A 428 54.43 -15.73 42.73
CA PHE A 428 54.79 -15.56 41.33
C PHE A 428 54.50 -14.11 40.91
N PRO A 429 55.40 -13.46 40.16
CA PRO A 429 55.25 -12.05 39.83
C PRO A 429 54.16 -11.80 38.80
N LEU A 430 53.59 -10.61 38.95
CA LEU A 430 52.60 -9.93 38.13
C LEU A 430 52.99 -9.94 36.63
N ASN A 431 52.13 -10.49 35.76
CA ASN A 431 52.14 -10.19 34.33
C ASN A 431 50.86 -9.44 33.97
N THR A 432 51.00 -8.12 33.89
CA THR A 432 50.10 -7.26 33.14
C THR A 432 50.36 -7.51 31.66
N ALA A 433 49.39 -8.08 30.94
CA ALA A 433 49.39 -8.08 29.48
C ALA A 433 47.99 -7.67 29.00
N VAL A 434 47.94 -6.42 28.55
CA VAL A 434 46.90 -5.88 27.67
C VAL A 434 47.08 -6.53 26.30
N THR A 435 46.03 -7.11 25.74
CA THR A 435 45.94 -7.33 24.29
C THR A 435 44.51 -7.13 23.82
N ASP A 436 44.23 -5.91 23.35
CA ASP A 436 43.35 -5.70 22.21
C ASP A 436 43.95 -6.43 21.00
N GLN A 437 43.15 -7.18 20.24
CA GLN A 437 43.12 -7.05 18.78
C GLN A 437 42.05 -7.92 18.09
N GLN A 438 41.16 -7.18 17.44
CA GLN A 438 40.57 -7.34 16.10
C GLN A 438 41.21 -8.32 15.08
N THR A 439 40.30 -8.72 14.16
CA THR A 439 40.43 -8.99 12.71
C THR A 439 40.81 -10.37 12.15
N GLN A 440 39.83 -10.92 11.40
CA GLN A 440 39.87 -11.45 10.02
C GLN A 440 41.12 -12.16 9.48
N GLY A 441 40.93 -13.31 8.83
CA GLY A 441 41.88 -13.83 7.84
C GLY A 441 41.71 -15.30 7.44
N VAL A 442 40.95 -15.51 6.37
CA VAL A 442 40.65 -16.72 5.57
C VAL A 442 41.86 -17.61 5.22
N ALA A 443 41.70 -18.94 5.24
CA ALA A 443 42.17 -19.89 4.19
C ALA A 443 41.68 -21.34 4.39
N SER A 444 40.89 -21.82 3.42
CA SER A 444 40.85 -23.13 2.73
C SER A 444 41.33 -24.44 3.41
N GLY A 445 40.46 -25.47 3.37
CA GLY A 445 40.74 -26.89 3.71
C GLY A 445 41.57 -27.65 2.64
N PRO A 446 41.44 -28.99 2.44
CA PRO A 446 40.55 -30.00 3.06
C PRO A 446 41.28 -31.32 3.49
N THR A 447 40.57 -32.23 4.21
CA THR A 447 40.38 -33.68 3.91
C THR A 447 40.15 -34.58 5.15
N SER A 448 39.03 -35.32 5.06
CA SER A 448 38.84 -36.76 5.36
C SER A 448 39.00 -37.32 6.79
N ALA A 449 37.88 -37.81 7.35
CA ALA A 449 37.62 -39.23 7.69
C ALA A 449 36.43 -39.32 8.67
N THR A 450 35.25 -39.80 8.23
CA THR A 450 34.75 -41.19 8.34
C THR A 450 33.78 -41.37 9.51
N SER A 451 32.52 -41.71 9.17
CA SER A 451 31.41 -42.11 10.05
C SER A 451 31.66 -43.47 10.74
N PRO A 452 30.82 -43.91 11.71
CA PRO A 452 29.60 -44.62 11.33
C PRO A 452 28.36 -44.41 12.23
N GLN A 453 27.24 -44.09 11.56
CA GLN A 453 25.91 -44.71 11.60
C GLN A 453 25.54 -45.73 12.70
N SER A 454 24.41 -45.50 13.38
CA SER A 454 23.19 -46.34 13.37
C SER A 454 22.38 -46.24 14.68
N ALA A 455 21.07 -45.95 14.59
CA ALA A 455 19.99 -46.87 15.01
C ALA A 455 18.61 -46.18 15.03
N LYS A 456 17.63 -46.90 14.46
CA LYS A 456 16.18 -46.65 14.42
C LYS A 456 15.49 -47.14 15.70
N THR A 457 14.33 -46.55 16.06
CA THR A 457 12.97 -47.15 16.25
C THR A 457 12.03 -46.09 16.88
N GLN A 458 10.83 -45.74 16.35
CA GLN A 458 9.51 -46.41 16.46
C GLN A 458 9.14 -46.78 17.92
N SER A 459 7.98 -46.52 18.55
CA SER A 459 6.60 -46.06 18.27
C SER A 459 6.06 -45.54 19.65
N ALA A 460 4.90 -44.92 19.90
CA ALA A 460 3.53 -45.33 19.61
C ALA A 460 2.50 -44.35 20.25
N THR A 461 1.33 -44.25 19.58
CA THR A 461 -0.06 -44.22 20.11
C THR A 461 -0.58 -43.12 21.05
N THR A 462 -1.63 -42.48 20.54
CA THR A 462 -2.78 -41.80 21.18
C THR A 462 -3.52 -42.63 22.25
N PRO A 463 -4.35 -41.96 23.09
CA PRO A 463 -5.80 -42.09 22.90
C PRO A 463 -6.57 -40.75 22.96
N ALA A 464 -7.75 -40.77 22.36
CA ALA A 464 -8.72 -39.69 22.24
C ALA A 464 -9.62 -39.56 23.47
N SER A 465 -10.11 -38.34 23.76
CA SER A 465 -11.53 -37.99 24.01
C SER A 465 -11.67 -36.55 24.53
N GLY A 466 -12.72 -35.85 24.09
CA GLY A 466 -13.22 -34.64 24.76
C GLY A 466 -13.45 -33.43 23.87
N ALA A 467 -14.68 -33.31 23.35
CA ALA A 467 -15.19 -32.19 22.57
C ALA A 467 -15.29 -30.88 23.35
N SER A 468 -15.13 -29.73 22.68
CA SER A 468 -16.13 -28.64 22.58
C SER A 468 -15.53 -27.33 22.02
N GLY A 469 -16.28 -26.67 21.11
CA GLY A 469 -16.25 -25.21 20.95
C GLY A 469 -15.50 -24.63 19.74
N ALA A 470 -16.10 -24.68 18.55
CA ALA A 470 -15.77 -23.79 17.44
C ALA A 470 -16.70 -22.56 17.47
N PHE A 471 -16.15 -21.35 17.49
CA PHE A 471 -16.87 -20.10 17.24
C PHE A 471 -16.43 -19.54 15.89
N TYR A 472 -17.32 -19.61 14.90
CA TYR A 472 -17.32 -18.72 13.73
C TYR A 472 -18.48 -17.74 13.93
N GLY A 473 -18.18 -16.44 13.98
CA GLY A 473 -19.18 -15.38 13.93
C GLY A 473 -19.41 -14.96 12.47
N SER A 474 -20.66 -15.00 12.05
CA SER A 474 -21.15 -14.34 10.83
C SER A 474 -22.46 -13.59 11.15
N PRO A 475 -22.84 -12.59 10.34
CA PRO A 475 -23.57 -11.40 10.78
C PRO A 475 -25.09 -11.56 10.81
N ALA A 476 -25.73 -10.68 11.58
CA ALA A 476 -27.16 -10.60 11.79
C ALA A 476 -27.93 -10.13 10.55
N SER A 477 -28.99 -10.87 10.24
CA SER A 477 -30.12 -10.48 9.40
C SER A 477 -31.29 -10.05 10.29
N HIS A 478 -32.00 -8.98 9.89
CA HIS A 478 -33.29 -8.59 10.48
C HIS A 478 -34.29 -8.43 9.35
N ASN A 479 -35.44 -9.09 9.46
CA ASN A 479 -36.53 -9.08 8.50
C ASN A 479 -37.82 -8.56 9.18
N LEU A 480 -38.53 -7.73 8.42
CA LEU A 480 -39.99 -7.61 8.23
C LEU A 480 -40.95 -7.23 9.38
N GLU A 481 -41.78 -6.22 9.09
CA GLU A 481 -43.27 -6.25 9.10
C GLU A 481 -43.78 -4.83 8.69
N GLU A 482 -44.95 -4.51 8.13
CA GLU A 482 -45.89 -5.02 7.11
C GLU A 482 -47.02 -3.94 6.97
N ARG A 483 -47.80 -3.98 5.87
CA ARG A 483 -49.12 -3.36 5.54
C ARG A 483 -49.06 -2.20 4.53
N LYS A 484 -49.88 -2.11 3.47
CA LYS A 484 -51.24 -2.64 3.21
C LYS A 484 -51.60 -2.58 1.70
N TYR A 485 -52.47 -3.50 1.27
CA TYR A 485 -53.17 -3.65 -0.04
C TYR A 485 -53.96 -2.41 -0.52
N VAL A 486 -54.13 -2.24 -1.86
CA VAL A 486 -55.39 -2.31 -2.64
C VAL A 486 -55.08 -2.50 -4.15
N GLU A 487 -55.88 -3.37 -4.78
CA GLU A 487 -55.85 -3.92 -6.14
C GLU A 487 -56.73 -3.15 -7.15
N THR A 488 -56.49 -3.35 -8.46
CA THR A 488 -57.58 -3.40 -9.48
C THR A 488 -57.15 -4.22 -10.70
N GLN A 489 -57.86 -5.32 -10.95
CA GLN A 489 -57.89 -6.13 -12.17
C GLN A 489 -58.94 -5.60 -13.16
N ALA A 490 -58.71 -5.83 -14.46
CA ALA A 490 -59.69 -6.00 -15.55
C ALA A 490 -58.91 -6.37 -16.82
N ASP A 491 -59.32 -7.21 -17.76
CA ASP A 491 -60.31 -8.27 -17.85
C ASP A 491 -59.99 -9.02 -19.17
N LYS A 492 -60.17 -10.33 -19.24
CA LYS A 492 -60.10 -11.14 -20.49
C LYS A 492 -61.51 -11.59 -20.86
N PRO A 493 -61.78 -11.90 -22.15
CA PRO A 493 -62.51 -13.14 -22.41
C PRO A 493 -61.95 -14.00 -23.55
N LEU A 494 -62.24 -15.31 -23.44
CA LEU A 494 -61.98 -16.40 -24.38
C LEU A 494 -63.22 -16.71 -25.25
N SER A 495 -62.98 -17.18 -26.48
CA SER A 495 -63.61 -18.33 -27.17
C SER A 495 -63.11 -18.37 -28.64
N HIS A 496 -63.28 -19.38 -29.51
CA HIS A 496 -63.20 -20.85 -29.56
C HIS A 496 -63.44 -21.20 -31.07
N GLU A 497 -62.93 -22.35 -31.57
CA GLU A 497 -63.15 -22.97 -32.92
C GLU A 497 -62.53 -22.30 -34.18
N GLY A 498 -62.00 -23.02 -35.19
CA GLY A 498 -61.79 -24.46 -35.44
C GLY A 498 -61.20 -24.71 -36.85
N LEU A 499 -60.62 -25.92 -37.07
CA LEU A 499 -60.47 -26.71 -38.33
C LEU A 499 -59.72 -26.05 -39.54
N GLU A 500 -58.91 -26.67 -40.39
CA GLU A 500 -58.49 -28.04 -40.70
C GLU A 500 -57.44 -27.96 -41.85
N ARG A 501 -56.58 -29.00 -41.97
CA ARG A 501 -55.91 -29.51 -43.20
C ARG A 501 -54.81 -28.61 -43.84
N GLN A 502 -53.70 -29.11 -44.39
CA GLN A 502 -53.41 -30.41 -44.97
C GLN A 502 -51.88 -30.60 -45.15
N ALA A 503 -51.45 -31.86 -45.02
CA ALA A 503 -50.22 -32.49 -45.55
C ALA A 503 -48.85 -32.01 -45.02
N GLY A 504 -47.94 -32.85 -44.52
CA GLY A 504 -47.83 -34.31 -44.58
C GLY A 504 -46.43 -34.72 -45.07
N HIS A 505 -45.71 -35.47 -44.22
CA HIS A 505 -44.62 -36.40 -44.51
C HIS A 505 -43.17 -35.90 -44.79
N TYR A 506 -42.34 -35.85 -43.73
CA TYR A 506 -41.22 -36.78 -43.35
C TYR A 506 -40.51 -37.64 -44.46
N PRO A 507 -39.29 -38.20 -44.23
CA PRO A 507 -37.99 -37.61 -43.88
C PRO A 507 -36.78 -38.31 -44.57
N GLY A 508 -35.54 -37.88 -44.27
CA GLY A 508 -34.48 -38.83 -43.90
C GLY A 508 -33.43 -39.26 -44.94
N LYS A 509 -32.19 -38.85 -44.64
CA LYS A 509 -30.89 -39.54 -44.76
C LYS A 509 -30.42 -40.08 -46.13
N ALA A 510 -29.36 -39.46 -46.63
CA ALA A 510 -28.07 -40.11 -46.92
C ALA A 510 -26.94 -39.16 -46.47
#